data_AF-A0A3E0TXR8-F1
#
_entry.id   AF-A0A3E0TXR8-F1
#
_cell.length_a   1.000
_cell.length_b   1.000
_cell.length_c   1.000
_cell.angle_alpha   90.00
_cell.angle_beta   90.00
_cell.angle_gamma   90.00
#
_symmetry.space_group_name_H-M   'P 1'
#
loop_
_entity.id
_entity.type
_entity.pdbx_description
1 polymer ?
#
loop_
_entity_poly.entity_id
_entity_poly.type
_entity_poly.pdbx_seq_one_letter_code
_entity_poly.pdbx_strand_id
1 'polypeptide(L)'
;MNQPFAFFFDADHSELGSYYGPPCTSKIVSAAESSAQIVNTQVLRGDIMPYLLANKISEVSKGKSKSTSSFMVSHSMSLDKELYKLILCDFSESLDEGWNTVDTVNFPFKMARTNIWCIVLTSISQELAAEIDQKTNTYLPYLGACLIDTGNPLHLRLFQLQLMDGAFIQNNQFYYRSDYIDDYEEDLSSAESYGSMSKPILLEPENFVAKAPHSIEASTTSIRGALSMARINGKSQPTHSQKVARELLDYLQGNPEIEDVYYKVNFNHKYGDFVCEKNKVKNYLLNLDHSDGGSKAKFFINTLGIKREDWRYLADQISGAMKTASIFRLKHNNHGINHGALIEIIGRNNRRAIIQTGWMVNSGSAPRLVTAYPYKEPLDIQFDAAPQNISPIGLKGNARWSDIYQRTNVAGELAAQECIPTPMTLAEYSPIFDGACGFAWVTVPDARKGMARWLKDNNIGHRNYKSGWDVPANPIPIHENTWDMQSIEPKKAYAEAFGKVLRDNGIDCKVSSRLD
;
A
#
# COMPACT_ATOMS: atom_id res chain seq x y z
N MET A 1 26.45 24.11 -3.51
CA MET A 1 25.13 24.32 -4.13
C MET A 1 24.12 24.29 -3.01
N ASN A 2 23.11 25.17 -3.00
CA ASN A 2 22.13 25.15 -1.92
C ASN A 2 21.11 24.02 -2.15
N GLN A 3 20.80 23.30 -1.07
CA GLN A 3 19.90 22.16 -1.07
C GLN A 3 19.05 22.17 0.21
N PRO A 4 17.94 21.42 0.22
CA PRO A 4 17.11 21.26 1.41
C PRO A 4 17.70 20.26 2.41
N PHE A 5 17.72 20.63 3.70
CA PHE A 5 18.19 19.79 4.80
C PHE A 5 17.16 19.70 5.92
N ALA A 6 17.00 18.52 6.51
CA ALA A 6 16.14 18.25 7.65
C ALA A 6 16.96 18.08 8.94
N PHE A 7 16.40 18.52 10.06
CA PHE A 7 16.98 18.44 11.40
C PHE A 7 15.93 17.81 12.34
N PHE A 8 16.29 16.75 13.05
CA PHE A 8 15.36 15.92 13.79
C PHE A 8 15.53 16.05 15.30
N PHE A 9 14.42 16.00 16.02
CA PHE A 9 14.36 16.06 17.48
C PHE A 9 13.38 15.03 18.00
N ASP A 10 13.71 14.42 19.14
CA ASP A 10 12.81 13.57 19.90
C ASP A 10 11.82 14.45 20.67
N ALA A 11 10.62 14.65 20.12
CA ALA A 11 9.63 15.55 20.71
C ALA A 11 9.14 15.08 22.09
N ASP A 12 9.30 13.79 22.40
CA ASP A 12 8.90 13.20 23.67
C ASP A 12 10.06 13.14 24.70
N HIS A 13 11.22 13.75 24.41
CA HIS A 13 12.35 13.78 25.33
C HIS A 13 11.99 14.54 26.62
N SER A 14 12.44 14.06 27.78
CA SER A 14 12.03 14.62 29.09
C SER A 14 12.46 16.06 29.36
N GLU A 15 13.46 16.56 28.64
CA GLU A 15 13.86 17.98 28.68
C GLU A 15 12.91 18.90 27.91
N LEU A 16 12.10 18.32 27.04
CA LEU A 16 11.03 19.01 26.33
C LEU A 16 9.74 18.86 27.13
N GLY A 17 9.06 19.99 27.35
CA GLY A 17 7.70 19.99 27.91
C GLY A 17 6.65 19.68 26.84
N SER A 18 5.38 19.94 27.15
CA SER A 18 4.28 19.85 26.19
C SER A 18 4.37 20.83 25.00
N TYR A 19 5.33 21.76 25.04
CA TYR A 19 5.55 22.78 24.02
C TYR A 19 6.99 22.71 23.50
N TYR A 20 7.27 21.70 22.68
CA TYR A 20 8.61 21.33 22.22
C TYR A 20 9.07 22.04 20.93
N GLY A 21 8.12 22.54 20.13
CA GLY A 21 8.41 23.16 18.84
C GLY A 21 9.39 24.33 18.90
N PRO A 22 9.13 25.38 19.70
CA PRO A 22 10.04 26.53 19.81
C PRO A 22 11.42 26.21 20.39
N PRO A 23 11.55 25.43 21.49
CA PRO A 23 12.86 25.02 21.98
C PRO A 23 13.73 24.36 20.91
N CYS A 24 13.17 23.47 20.08
CA CYS A 24 13.88 22.85 18.96
C CYS A 24 14.20 23.87 17.85
N THR A 25 13.21 24.68 17.46
CA THR A 25 13.35 25.69 16.39
C THR A 25 14.42 26.73 16.72
N SER A 26 14.48 27.14 17.99
CA SER A 26 15.49 28.07 18.49
C SER A 26 16.92 27.61 18.26
N LYS A 27 17.19 26.30 18.39
CA LYS A 27 18.53 25.75 18.15
C LYS A 27 18.95 25.88 16.70
N ILE A 28 18.03 25.59 15.77
CA ILE A 28 18.31 25.63 14.34
C ILE A 28 18.42 27.08 13.84
N VAL A 29 17.49 27.96 14.20
CA VAL A 29 17.48 29.36 13.75
C VAL A 29 18.71 30.12 14.29
N SER A 30 18.99 30.03 15.59
CA SER A 30 20.16 30.71 16.17
C SER A 30 21.49 30.17 15.62
N ALA A 31 21.59 28.86 15.37
CA ALA A 31 22.77 28.27 14.75
C ALA A 31 22.96 28.75 13.30
N ALA A 32 21.87 28.89 12.54
CA ALA A 32 21.90 29.41 11.17
C ALA A 32 22.30 30.89 11.12
N GLU A 33 21.69 31.74 11.97
CA GLU A 33 21.97 33.18 11.99
C GLU A 33 23.34 33.54 12.59
N SER A 34 23.89 32.69 13.46
CA SER A 34 25.25 32.87 13.99
C SER A 34 26.36 32.46 13.01
N SER A 35 26.01 31.92 11.83
CA SER A 35 26.99 31.61 10.79
C SER A 35 27.48 32.88 10.10
N ALA A 36 28.70 32.84 9.59
CA ALA A 36 29.25 33.92 8.76
C ALA A 36 28.61 33.96 7.34
N GLN A 37 27.83 32.94 6.97
CA GLN A 37 27.15 32.86 5.68
C GLN A 37 25.85 33.68 5.67
N ILE A 38 25.50 34.22 4.51
CA ILE A 38 24.17 34.83 4.30
C ILE A 38 23.17 33.71 4.05
N VAL A 39 22.16 33.61 4.91
CA VAL A 39 21.13 32.58 4.89
C VAL A 39 19.88 33.12 4.20
N ASN A 40 19.40 32.37 3.22
CA ASN A 40 18.16 32.64 2.48
C ASN A 40 17.39 31.33 2.32
N THR A 41 16.52 31.02 3.27
CA THR A 41 15.84 29.72 3.34
C THR A 41 14.45 29.86 3.95
N GLN A 42 13.49 29.07 3.47
CA GLN A 42 12.25 28.86 4.20
C GLN A 42 12.51 27.91 5.37
N VAL A 43 11.75 28.06 6.45
CA VAL A 43 11.81 27.21 7.65
C VAL A 43 10.49 26.46 7.76
N LEU A 44 10.48 25.20 7.31
CA LEU A 44 9.35 24.30 7.53
C LEU A 44 9.53 23.58 8.86
N ARG A 45 8.44 23.33 9.59
CA ARG A 45 8.52 22.69 10.90
C ARG A 45 7.26 21.91 11.25
N GLY A 46 7.40 20.82 11.99
CA GLY A 46 6.26 19.97 12.31
C GLY A 46 6.68 18.58 12.77
N ASP A 47 5.72 17.82 13.28
CA ASP A 47 5.93 16.39 13.51
C ASP A 47 5.92 15.64 12.18
N ILE A 48 6.87 14.73 12.02
CA ILE A 48 6.85 13.77 10.91
C ILE A 48 5.78 12.73 11.23
N MET A 49 4.86 12.51 10.30
CA MET A 49 3.70 11.62 10.50
C MET A 49 3.66 10.48 9.47
N PRO A 50 4.56 9.47 9.55
CA PRO A 50 4.61 8.39 8.57
C PRO A 50 3.36 7.50 8.61
N TYR A 51 2.66 7.46 9.75
CA TYR A 51 1.43 6.67 9.91
C TYR A 51 0.30 7.13 8.98
N LEU A 52 0.28 8.41 8.57
CA LEU A 52 -0.70 8.93 7.62
C LEU A 52 -0.57 8.26 6.24
N LEU A 53 0.64 7.82 5.88
CA LEU A 53 0.92 7.11 4.63
C LEU A 53 0.54 5.62 4.68
N ALA A 54 0.36 5.07 5.88
CA ALA A 54 0.02 3.68 6.13
C ALA A 54 -1.44 3.45 6.54
N ASN A 55 -2.18 4.53 6.81
CA ASN A 55 -3.60 4.44 7.14
C ASN A 55 -4.41 4.01 5.91
N LYS A 56 -5.24 2.99 6.08
CA LYS A 56 -6.18 2.51 5.07
C LYS A 56 -7.61 2.61 5.59
N ILE A 57 -8.55 2.89 4.69
CA ILE A 57 -9.98 2.92 5.04
C ILE A 57 -10.39 1.57 5.64
N SER A 58 -11.07 1.62 6.77
CA SER A 58 -11.48 0.44 7.54
C SER A 58 -12.98 0.30 7.62
N GLU A 59 -13.72 1.41 7.64
CA GLU A 59 -15.18 1.43 7.75
C GLU A 59 -15.75 2.63 7.02
N VAL A 60 -16.96 2.48 6.48
CA VAL A 60 -17.79 3.54 5.92
C VAL A 60 -19.17 3.42 6.54
N SER A 61 -19.72 4.54 6.99
CA SER A 61 -21.05 4.58 7.57
C SER A 61 -21.81 5.83 7.15
N LYS A 62 -23.12 5.70 7.04
CA LYS A 62 -24.06 6.81 6.99
C LYS A 62 -25.13 6.55 8.01
N GLY A 63 -25.28 7.46 8.97
CA GLY A 63 -26.23 7.33 10.06
C GLY A 63 -26.57 8.68 10.66
N LYS A 64 -27.55 8.71 11.57
CA LYS A 64 -27.94 9.95 12.25
C LYS A 64 -26.81 10.47 13.14
N SER A 65 -26.46 11.73 12.91
CA SER A 65 -25.58 12.48 13.79
C SER A 65 -26.23 12.65 15.17
N LYS A 66 -25.45 12.43 16.22
CA LYS A 66 -25.89 12.65 17.60
C LYS A 66 -26.19 14.13 17.90
N SER A 67 -25.59 15.06 17.16
CA SER A 67 -25.68 16.50 17.42
C SER A 67 -26.75 17.22 16.59
N THR A 68 -26.92 16.84 15.32
CA THR A 68 -27.72 17.62 14.36
C THR A 68 -29.00 16.92 13.89
N SER A 69 -29.25 15.67 14.31
CA SER A 69 -30.31 14.78 13.81
C SER A 69 -30.30 14.51 12.30
N SER A 70 -29.35 15.09 11.55
CA SER A 70 -29.10 14.86 10.14
C SER A 70 -28.30 13.59 9.91
N PHE A 71 -28.51 12.95 8.76
CA PHE A 71 -27.64 11.85 8.32
C PHE A 71 -26.28 12.41 7.87
N MET A 72 -25.21 11.85 8.43
CA MET A 72 -23.84 12.19 8.05
C MET A 72 -23.14 10.97 7.49
N VAL A 73 -22.43 11.17 6.38
CA VAL A 73 -21.51 10.18 5.83
C VAL A 73 -20.18 10.33 6.57
N SER A 74 -19.65 9.23 7.08
CA SER A 74 -18.37 9.18 7.76
C SER A 74 -17.57 7.95 7.36
N HIS A 75 -16.27 8.00 7.61
CA HIS A 75 -15.39 6.85 7.43
C HIS A 75 -14.42 6.75 8.60
N SER A 76 -13.87 5.56 8.80
CA SER A 76 -12.78 5.31 9.74
C SER A 76 -11.56 4.80 8.99
N MET A 77 -10.39 5.10 9.55
CA MET A 77 -9.10 4.67 9.05
C MET A 77 -8.46 3.73 10.09
N SER A 78 -7.73 2.72 9.62
CA SER A 78 -6.91 1.86 10.46
C SER A 78 -5.49 1.79 9.92
N LEU A 79 -4.53 1.75 10.83
CA LEU A 79 -3.11 1.62 10.48
C LEU A 79 -2.82 0.23 9.90
N ASP A 80 -2.32 0.19 8.67
CA ASP A 80 -1.67 -1.01 8.13
C ASP A 80 -0.27 -1.13 8.73
N LYS A 81 -0.13 -2.00 9.74
CA LYS A 81 1.12 -2.17 10.49
C LYS A 81 2.28 -2.68 9.64
N GLU A 82 2.00 -3.52 8.65
CA GLU A 82 3.05 -4.07 7.77
C GLU A 82 3.59 -2.98 6.83
N LEU A 83 2.69 -2.18 6.25
CA LEU A 83 3.06 -1.02 5.43
C LEU A 83 3.74 0.08 6.26
N TYR A 84 3.24 0.36 7.47
CA TYR A 84 3.86 1.33 8.36
C TYR A 84 5.31 0.95 8.69
N LYS A 85 5.55 -0.32 9.06
CA LYS A 85 6.91 -0.81 9.31
C LYS A 85 7.81 -0.66 8.08
N LEU A 86 7.29 -0.98 6.89
CA LEU A 86 8.03 -0.80 5.63
C LEU A 86 8.40 0.68 5.42
N ILE A 87 7.48 1.61 5.63
CA ILE A 87 7.73 3.05 5.48
C ILE A 87 8.80 3.53 6.45
N LEU A 88 8.74 3.14 7.73
CA LEU A 88 9.74 3.56 8.72
C LEU A 88 11.15 3.05 8.36
N CYS A 89 11.26 1.79 7.94
CA CYS A 89 12.53 1.20 7.54
C CYS A 89 13.07 1.84 6.26
N ASP A 90 12.20 1.99 5.25
CA ASP A 90 12.59 2.55 3.95
C ASP A 90 13.01 4.02 4.08
N PHE A 91 12.27 4.82 4.85
CA PHE A 91 12.60 6.21 5.11
C PHE A 91 13.93 6.36 5.85
N SER A 92 14.21 5.51 6.84
CA SER A 92 15.46 5.59 7.60
C SER A 92 16.66 5.18 6.75
N GLU A 93 16.55 4.09 6.00
CA GLU A 93 17.60 3.64 5.08
C GLU A 93 17.81 4.64 3.93
N SER A 94 16.76 5.31 3.45
CA SER A 94 16.91 6.30 2.37
C SER A 94 17.68 7.56 2.77
N LEU A 95 17.91 7.79 4.07
CA LEU A 95 18.76 8.89 4.53
C LEU A 95 20.26 8.62 4.24
N ASP A 96 20.66 7.35 4.09
CA ASP A 96 22.05 6.94 3.83
C ASP A 96 22.54 7.21 2.41
N GLU A 97 21.64 7.60 1.49
CA GLU A 97 22.00 7.98 0.13
C GLU A 97 22.65 9.37 0.04
N GLY A 98 22.39 10.23 1.02
CA GLY A 98 22.91 11.58 1.10
C GLY A 98 23.74 11.81 2.35
N TRP A 99 24.25 13.03 2.50
CA TRP A 99 24.86 13.43 3.76
C TRP A 99 23.83 13.33 4.89
N ASN A 100 24.17 12.61 5.97
CA ASN A 100 23.37 12.54 7.18
C ASN A 100 24.23 12.28 8.42
N THR A 101 23.68 12.58 9.59
CA THR A 101 24.26 12.30 10.93
C THR A 101 23.30 11.51 11.82
N VAL A 102 22.21 10.99 11.24
CA VAL A 102 21.16 10.26 11.94
C VAL A 102 21.63 8.82 12.17
N ASP A 103 21.33 8.25 13.34
CA ASP A 103 21.49 6.81 13.56
C ASP A 103 20.40 6.04 12.80
N THR A 104 20.61 5.83 11.49
CA THR A 104 19.63 5.22 10.56
C THR A 104 19.27 3.78 10.94
N VAL A 105 20.11 3.11 11.73
CA VAL A 105 19.84 1.77 12.27
C VAL A 105 18.77 1.82 13.36
N ASN A 106 18.87 2.76 14.30
CA ASN A 106 17.90 2.87 15.41
C ASN A 106 16.73 3.81 15.13
N PHE A 107 16.82 4.67 14.11
CA PHE A 107 15.79 5.64 13.76
C PHE A 107 14.39 5.05 13.50
N PRO A 108 14.23 3.88 12.83
CA PRO A 108 12.93 3.23 12.69
C PRO A 108 12.28 2.92 14.04
N PHE A 109 13.07 2.50 15.04
CA PHE A 109 12.56 2.19 16.37
C PHE A 109 12.20 3.46 17.14
N LYS A 110 12.96 4.54 16.94
CA LYS A 110 12.66 5.86 17.51
C LYS A 110 11.31 6.36 16.99
N MET A 111 11.14 6.45 15.67
CA MET A 111 9.89 6.87 15.03
C MET A 111 8.68 6.00 15.38
N ALA A 112 8.90 4.71 15.67
CA ALA A 112 7.81 3.80 16.06
C ALA A 112 7.32 4.00 17.50
N ARG A 113 8.09 4.73 18.33
CA ARG A 113 7.85 4.85 19.78
C ARG A 113 7.67 6.29 20.25
N THR A 114 8.26 7.25 19.55
CA THR A 114 8.20 8.65 19.91
C THR A 114 7.79 9.53 18.72
N ASN A 115 7.27 10.70 19.02
CA ASN A 115 7.05 11.76 18.05
C ASN A 115 8.38 12.37 17.64
N ILE A 116 8.58 12.58 16.34
CA ILE A 116 9.78 13.20 15.78
C ILE A 116 9.42 14.58 15.27
N TRP A 117 9.91 15.61 15.96
CA TRP A 117 9.83 16.98 15.47
C TRP A 117 10.92 17.22 14.44
N CYS A 118 10.54 17.77 13.30
CA CYS A 118 11.44 18.04 12.18
C CYS A 118 11.42 19.52 11.84
N ILE A 119 12.60 20.06 11.57
CA ILE A 119 12.78 21.39 10.99
C ILE A 119 13.52 21.24 9.68
N VAL A 120 13.03 21.88 8.63
CA VAL A 120 13.63 21.85 7.31
C VAL A 120 14.04 23.25 6.90
N LEU A 121 15.30 23.39 6.50
CA LEU A 121 15.82 24.56 5.82
C LEU A 121 15.85 24.24 4.33
N THR A 122 14.97 24.85 3.55
CA THR A 122 14.74 24.52 2.14
C THR A 122 15.91 24.83 1.20
N SER A 123 16.81 25.75 1.58
CA SER A 123 17.91 26.18 0.71
C SER A 123 19.12 26.66 1.51
N ILE A 124 20.01 25.73 1.86
CA ILE A 124 21.29 26.04 2.51
C ILE A 124 22.45 25.23 1.90
N SER A 125 23.68 25.67 2.14
CA SER A 125 24.87 24.90 1.78
C SER A 125 25.05 23.69 2.71
N GLN A 126 25.71 22.63 2.24
CA GLN A 126 26.00 21.47 3.09
C GLN A 126 26.95 21.84 4.23
N GLU A 127 27.87 22.79 4.00
CA GLU A 127 28.77 23.31 5.02
C GLU A 127 28.00 23.99 6.16
N LEU A 128 26.97 24.79 5.83
CA LEU A 128 26.09 25.38 6.83
C LEU A 128 25.26 24.32 7.57
N ALA A 129 24.74 23.32 6.85
CA ALA A 129 23.99 22.22 7.48
C ALA A 129 24.85 21.47 8.51
N ALA A 130 26.11 21.17 8.17
CA ALA A 130 27.06 20.54 9.07
C ALA A 130 27.44 21.45 10.26
N GLU A 131 27.56 22.75 10.06
CA GLU A 131 27.78 23.73 11.14
C GLU A 131 26.62 23.74 12.14
N ILE A 132 25.37 23.74 11.64
CA ILE A 132 24.16 23.72 12.46
C ILE A 132 24.06 22.39 13.24
N ASP A 133 24.29 21.26 12.56
CA ASP A 133 24.31 19.93 13.19
C ASP A 133 25.33 19.86 14.33
N GLN A 134 26.57 20.32 14.09
CA GLN A 134 27.62 20.35 15.09
C GLN A 134 27.28 21.24 16.29
N LYS A 135 26.68 22.42 16.06
CA LYS A 135 26.26 23.33 17.14
C LYS A 135 25.10 22.75 17.96
N THR A 136 24.25 21.94 17.33
CA THR A 136 23.03 21.39 17.95
C THR A 136 23.27 20.04 18.63
N ASN A 137 24.33 19.31 18.29
CA ASN A 137 24.58 17.94 18.77
C ASN A 137 24.70 17.77 20.31
N THR A 138 24.95 18.86 21.05
CA THR A 138 25.00 18.84 22.52
C THR A 138 23.62 18.95 23.16
N TYR A 139 22.60 19.28 22.38
CA TYR A 139 21.21 19.37 22.85
C TYR A 139 20.60 17.97 22.88
N LEU A 140 20.34 17.44 24.07
CA LEU A 140 19.96 16.04 24.27
C LEU A 140 18.76 15.55 23.43
N PRO A 141 17.71 16.36 23.18
CA PRO A 141 16.62 15.96 22.30
C PRO A 141 17.00 15.82 20.82
N TYR A 142 18.14 16.33 20.36
CA TYR A 142 18.53 16.33 18.96
C TYR A 142 18.95 14.93 18.48
N LEU A 143 18.48 14.55 17.29
CA LEU A 143 18.66 13.21 16.72
C LEU A 143 19.55 13.18 15.46
N GLY A 144 19.99 14.35 14.97
CA GLY A 144 20.82 14.50 13.77
C GLY A 144 20.13 15.26 12.64
N ALA A 145 20.77 15.28 11.49
CA ALA A 145 20.32 15.94 10.27
C ALA A 145 20.53 15.07 9.03
N CYS A 146 19.81 15.39 7.96
CA CYS A 146 20.03 14.76 6.65
C CYS A 146 19.79 15.72 5.49
N LEU A 147 20.45 15.44 4.37
CA LEU A 147 20.10 15.97 3.06
C LEU A 147 18.75 15.39 2.62
N ILE A 148 17.88 16.23 2.06
CA ILE A 148 16.61 15.78 1.50
C ILE A 148 16.81 15.43 0.02
N ASP A 149 16.60 14.16 -0.32
CA ASP A 149 16.46 13.72 -1.71
C ASP A 149 15.15 14.26 -2.32
N THR A 150 15.25 15.33 -3.11
CA THR A 150 14.12 15.94 -3.81
C THR A 150 13.59 15.12 -4.98
N GLY A 151 14.29 14.03 -5.35
CA GLY A 151 13.85 13.01 -6.29
C GLY A 151 13.18 11.81 -5.61
N ASN A 152 13.08 11.79 -4.27
CA ASN A 152 12.38 10.73 -3.53
C ASN A 152 10.97 11.19 -3.10
N PRO A 153 9.88 10.64 -3.68
CA PRO A 153 8.52 11.02 -3.31
C PRO A 153 8.17 10.75 -1.84
N LEU A 154 8.82 9.78 -1.18
CA LEU A 154 8.63 9.55 0.25
C LEU A 154 9.17 10.73 1.07
N HIS A 155 10.36 11.22 0.73
CA HIS A 155 10.96 12.40 1.38
C HIS A 155 10.09 13.64 1.18
N LEU A 156 9.66 13.92 -0.07
CA LEU A 156 8.79 15.07 -0.35
C LEU A 156 7.47 15.00 0.45
N ARG A 157 6.87 13.82 0.58
CA ARG A 157 5.66 13.64 1.39
C ARG A 157 5.88 13.95 2.87
N LEU A 158 7.01 13.53 3.44
CA LEU A 158 7.28 13.68 4.87
C LEU A 158 7.85 15.07 5.22
N PHE A 159 8.69 15.66 4.37
CA PHE A 159 9.39 16.91 4.67
C PHE A 159 8.74 18.16 4.11
N GLN A 160 8.00 18.05 3.00
CA GLN A 160 7.41 19.22 2.36
C GLN A 160 5.90 19.29 2.55
N LEU A 161 5.19 18.19 2.37
CA LEU A 161 3.72 18.19 2.33
C LEU A 161 3.07 18.08 3.71
N GLN A 162 3.81 17.67 4.73
CA GLN A 162 3.31 17.49 6.10
C GLN A 162 3.75 18.57 7.08
N LEU A 163 4.82 19.31 6.76
CA LEU A 163 5.36 20.32 7.67
C LEU A 163 4.69 21.68 7.44
N MET A 164 4.54 22.44 8.52
CA MET A 164 3.99 23.79 8.48
C MET A 164 5.01 24.79 7.95
N ASP A 165 4.56 25.70 7.10
CA ASP A 165 5.32 26.89 6.72
C ASP A 165 5.10 28.02 7.75
N GLY A 166 5.30 29.27 7.35
CA GLY A 166 5.06 30.43 8.22
C GLY A 166 6.29 31.03 8.88
N ALA A 167 7.50 30.57 8.51
CA ALA A 167 8.73 31.26 8.84
C ALA A 167 9.76 31.16 7.71
N PHE A 168 10.62 32.18 7.58
CA PHE A 168 11.79 32.14 6.70
C PHE A 168 12.90 33.06 7.21
N ILE A 169 14.12 32.80 6.74
CA ILE A 169 15.28 33.67 6.94
C ILE A 169 15.64 34.24 5.57
N GLN A 170 15.79 35.57 5.48
CA GLN A 170 16.26 36.23 4.28
C GLN A 170 17.28 37.29 4.68
N ASN A 171 18.48 37.23 4.10
CA ASN A 171 19.61 38.09 4.45
C ASN A 171 19.89 38.13 5.97
N ASN A 172 19.83 36.97 6.63
CA ASN A 172 20.00 36.81 8.10
C ASN A 172 18.97 37.58 8.95
N GLN A 173 17.83 37.96 8.37
CA GLN A 173 16.69 38.49 9.09
C GLN A 173 15.60 37.41 9.15
N PHE A 174 15.09 37.16 10.35
CA PHE A 174 14.00 36.24 10.58
C PHE A 174 12.63 36.90 10.30
N TYR A 175 11.80 36.22 9.53
CA TYR A 175 10.43 36.62 9.20
C TYR A 175 9.44 35.53 9.64
N TYR A 176 8.29 35.97 10.13
CA TYR A 176 7.22 35.09 10.61
C TYR A 176 5.87 35.52 10.02
N ARG A 177 5.03 34.54 9.66
CA ARG A 177 3.68 34.80 9.13
C ARG A 177 2.72 35.08 10.29
N SER A 178 2.10 36.25 10.29
CA SER A 178 1.03 36.60 11.20
C SER A 178 -0.30 36.19 10.55
N ASP A 179 -1.00 35.24 11.15
CA ASP A 179 -2.24 34.68 10.61
C ASP A 179 -3.50 35.40 11.15
N TYR A 180 -3.34 36.23 12.19
CA TYR A 180 -4.44 36.93 12.84
C TYR A 180 -4.12 38.43 13.01
N ILE A 181 -4.92 39.28 12.38
CA ILE A 181 -4.74 40.74 12.34
C ILE A 181 -4.81 41.39 13.74
N ASP A 182 -5.52 40.77 14.68
CA ASP A 182 -5.79 41.34 16.01
C ASP A 182 -4.86 40.81 17.13
N ASP A 183 -3.99 39.84 16.86
CA ASP A 183 -3.17 39.13 17.87
C ASP A 183 -1.65 39.36 17.70
N TYR A 184 -1.26 40.57 17.29
CA TYR A 184 0.15 40.94 17.00
C TYR A 184 1.15 40.58 18.12
N GLU A 185 0.79 40.82 19.38
CA GLU A 185 1.67 40.54 20.53
C GLU A 185 1.87 39.02 20.74
N GLU A 186 0.85 38.21 20.46
CA GLU A 186 0.92 36.75 20.56
C GLU A 186 1.76 36.15 19.42
N ASP A 187 1.58 36.67 18.20
CA ASP A 187 2.39 36.30 17.05
C ASP A 187 3.85 36.73 17.22
N LEU A 188 4.09 37.91 17.77
CA LEU A 188 5.44 38.39 18.06
C LEU A 188 6.10 37.51 19.12
N SER A 189 5.40 37.20 20.21
CA SER A 189 5.90 36.29 21.26
C SER A 189 6.22 34.90 20.70
N SER A 190 5.35 34.37 19.83
CA SER A 190 5.58 33.11 19.12
C SER A 190 6.82 33.18 18.23
N ALA A 191 6.99 34.24 17.47
CA ALA A 191 8.16 34.43 16.61
C ALA A 191 9.47 34.58 17.42
N GLU A 192 9.44 35.32 18.54
CA GLU A 192 10.58 35.50 19.44
C GLU A 192 10.98 34.19 20.12
N SER A 193 10.02 33.31 20.38
CA SER A 193 10.29 31.98 20.96
C SER A 193 11.14 31.07 20.06
N TYR A 194 11.27 31.40 18.77
CA TYR A 194 12.12 30.68 17.81
C TYR A 194 13.58 31.13 17.83
N GLY A 195 13.99 31.94 18.81
CA GLY A 195 15.41 32.16 19.12
C GLY A 195 16.20 32.90 18.05
N SER A 196 15.52 33.67 17.20
CA SER A 196 16.17 34.62 16.28
C SER A 196 17.07 35.59 17.06
N MET A 197 18.28 35.80 16.57
CA MET A 197 19.23 36.80 17.08
C MET A 197 18.83 38.23 16.71
N SER A 198 18.00 38.37 15.67
CA SER A 198 17.39 39.63 15.25
C SER A 198 15.94 39.72 15.75
N LYS A 199 15.40 40.93 15.90
CA LYS A 199 13.96 41.08 16.19
C LYS A 199 13.16 40.52 15.00
N PRO A 200 12.23 39.55 15.21
CA PRO A 200 11.42 39.01 14.13
C PRO A 200 10.62 40.08 13.40
N ILE A 201 10.47 39.94 12.09
CA ILE A 201 9.55 40.76 11.29
C ILE A 201 8.30 39.95 10.99
N LEU A 202 7.17 40.42 11.51
CA LEU A 202 5.86 39.84 11.21
C LEU A 202 5.38 40.31 9.84
N LEU A 203 4.84 39.38 9.06
CA LEU A 203 4.26 39.64 7.74
C LEU A 203 2.85 39.05 7.67
N GLU A 204 1.92 39.84 7.14
CA GLU A 204 0.61 39.36 6.71
C GLU A 204 0.75 38.24 5.66
N PRO A 205 -0.24 37.33 5.52
CA PRO A 205 -0.10 36.13 4.68
C PRO A 205 0.28 36.42 3.22
N GLU A 206 -0.30 37.45 2.61
CA GLU A 206 0.01 37.85 1.22
C GLU A 206 1.46 38.31 1.06
N ASN A 207 1.95 39.11 2.01
CA ASN A 207 3.32 39.63 2.02
C ASN A 207 4.33 38.51 2.35
N PHE A 208 3.94 37.57 3.20
CA PHE A 208 4.74 36.39 3.50
C PHE A 208 4.96 35.57 2.22
N VAL A 209 3.88 35.22 1.50
CA VAL A 209 3.97 34.45 0.26
C VAL A 209 4.80 35.17 -0.81
N ALA A 210 4.68 36.51 -0.91
CA ALA A 210 5.43 37.29 -1.88
C ALA A 210 6.94 37.39 -1.58
N LYS A 211 7.35 37.28 -0.31
CA LYS A 211 8.76 37.43 0.12
C LYS A 211 9.45 36.12 0.44
N ALA A 212 8.73 35.09 0.83
CA ALA A 212 9.30 33.83 1.25
C ALA A 212 10.19 33.24 0.13
N PRO A 213 11.40 32.77 0.45
CA PRO A 213 12.22 32.01 -0.49
C PRO A 213 11.46 30.80 -1.04
N HIS A 214 11.86 30.31 -2.22
CA HIS A 214 11.24 29.14 -2.83
C HIS A 214 11.23 27.93 -1.89
N SER A 215 10.11 27.20 -1.92
CA SER A 215 9.98 25.91 -1.24
C SER A 215 10.83 24.84 -1.96
N ILE A 216 10.77 23.61 -1.45
CA ILE A 216 11.47 22.47 -2.06
C ILE A 216 10.88 22.18 -3.46
N GLU A 217 11.72 22.14 -4.49
CA GLU A 217 11.29 21.75 -5.83
C GLU A 217 11.59 20.27 -6.07
N ALA A 218 10.58 19.54 -6.51
CA ALA A 218 10.73 18.14 -6.88
C ALA A 218 11.65 18.01 -8.11
N SER A 219 12.69 17.18 -8.00
CA SER A 219 13.54 16.84 -9.14
C SER A 219 13.02 15.63 -9.90
N THR A 220 13.74 15.24 -10.96
CA THR A 220 13.52 13.91 -11.56
C THR A 220 13.69 12.83 -10.52
N THR A 221 12.88 11.77 -10.58
CA THR A 221 12.92 10.66 -9.63
C THR A 221 14.33 10.09 -9.51
N SER A 222 14.87 10.06 -8.31
CA SER A 222 16.19 9.50 -8.02
C SER A 222 16.13 7.96 -8.07
N ILE A 223 17.29 7.30 -8.18
CA ILE A 223 17.37 5.83 -8.13
C ILE A 223 16.78 5.32 -6.80
N ARG A 224 17.13 5.97 -5.68
CA ARG A 224 16.57 5.63 -4.37
C ARG A 224 15.07 5.90 -4.28
N GLY A 225 14.61 7.02 -4.85
CA GLY A 225 13.19 7.37 -4.91
C GLY A 225 12.36 6.36 -5.69
N ALA A 226 12.90 5.82 -6.78
CA ALA A 226 12.28 4.74 -7.54
C ALA A 226 12.16 3.46 -6.69
N LEU A 227 13.18 3.12 -5.90
CA LEU A 227 13.15 1.98 -4.97
C LEU A 227 12.11 2.18 -3.85
N SER A 228 12.06 3.35 -3.22
CA SER A 228 11.05 3.70 -2.21
C SER A 228 9.64 3.53 -2.77
N MET A 229 9.41 4.04 -3.98
CA MET A 229 8.12 3.92 -4.67
C MET A 229 7.77 2.48 -5.01
N ALA A 230 8.72 1.69 -5.51
CA ALA A 230 8.49 0.29 -5.83
C ALA A 230 8.07 -0.52 -4.58
N ARG A 231 8.80 -0.34 -3.46
CA ARG A 231 8.50 -0.99 -2.18
C ARG A 231 7.13 -0.58 -1.64
N ILE A 232 6.88 0.73 -1.50
CA ILE A 232 5.64 1.26 -0.93
C ILE A 232 4.45 0.92 -1.80
N ASN A 233 4.52 1.15 -3.12
CA ASN A 233 3.41 0.84 -4.03
C ASN A 233 3.11 -0.65 -4.10
N GLY A 234 4.12 -1.52 -3.96
CA GLY A 234 3.91 -2.98 -3.94
C GLY A 234 3.13 -3.46 -2.72
N LYS A 235 3.15 -2.73 -1.59
CA LYS A 235 2.43 -3.09 -0.35
C LYS A 235 1.22 -2.19 -0.03
N SER A 236 1.12 -1.03 -0.66
CA SER A 236 0.05 -0.05 -0.41
C SER A 236 -1.23 -0.28 -1.22
N GLN A 237 -1.22 -1.21 -2.19
CA GLN A 237 -2.37 -1.44 -3.07
C GLN A 237 -3.65 -1.71 -2.27
N PRO A 238 -4.77 -1.03 -2.60
CA PRO A 238 -6.03 -1.24 -1.90
C PRO A 238 -6.60 -2.61 -2.26
N THR A 239 -7.09 -3.33 -1.24
CA THR A 239 -7.88 -4.54 -1.45
C THR A 239 -9.19 -4.20 -2.16
N HIS A 240 -9.86 -5.20 -2.75
CA HIS A 240 -11.18 -5.00 -3.35
C HIS A 240 -12.19 -4.39 -2.36
N SER A 241 -12.17 -4.84 -1.11
CA SER A 241 -13.03 -4.32 -0.05
C SER A 241 -12.74 -2.83 0.24
N GLN A 242 -11.48 -2.41 0.18
CA GLN A 242 -11.09 -1.00 0.32
C GLN A 242 -11.51 -0.16 -0.88
N LYS A 243 -11.41 -0.71 -2.10
CA LYS A 243 -11.93 -0.06 -3.32
C LYS A 243 -13.45 0.16 -3.21
N VAL A 244 -14.21 -0.86 -2.77
CA VAL A 244 -15.65 -0.74 -2.52
C VAL A 244 -15.95 0.32 -1.45
N ALA A 245 -15.20 0.35 -0.35
CA ALA A 245 -15.40 1.36 0.69
C ALA A 245 -15.22 2.79 0.15
N ARG A 246 -14.15 3.04 -0.60
CA ARG A 246 -13.88 4.37 -1.18
C ARG A 246 -15.01 4.81 -2.12
N GLU A 247 -15.44 3.94 -3.02
CA GLU A 247 -16.53 4.23 -3.96
C GLU A 247 -17.89 4.38 -3.26
N LEU A 248 -18.10 3.62 -2.18
CA LEU A 248 -19.30 3.76 -1.36
C LEU A 248 -19.33 5.12 -0.66
N LEU A 249 -18.19 5.64 -0.22
CA LEU A 249 -18.09 6.96 0.41
C LEU A 249 -18.60 8.05 -0.55
N ASP A 250 -18.06 8.08 -1.76
CA ASP A 250 -18.43 9.04 -2.80
C ASP A 250 -19.90 8.87 -3.22
N TYR A 251 -20.34 7.61 -3.38
CA TYR A 251 -21.73 7.30 -3.70
C TYR A 251 -22.70 7.81 -2.64
N LEU A 252 -22.42 7.61 -1.35
CA LEU A 252 -23.33 8.05 -0.27
C LEU A 252 -23.38 9.57 -0.12
N GLN A 253 -22.31 10.28 -0.46
CA GLN A 253 -22.29 11.74 -0.51
C GLN A 253 -23.17 12.28 -1.65
N GLY A 254 -23.14 11.62 -2.82
CA GLY A 254 -23.96 11.99 -3.97
C GLY A 254 -25.44 11.57 -3.89
N ASN A 255 -25.81 10.71 -2.92
CA ASN A 255 -27.16 10.16 -2.77
C ASN A 255 -27.68 10.41 -1.35
N PRO A 256 -28.09 11.66 -1.02
CA PRO A 256 -28.47 12.07 0.32
C PRO A 256 -29.70 11.33 0.86
N GLU A 257 -30.58 10.85 0.00
CA GLU A 257 -31.80 10.10 0.31
C GLU A 257 -31.56 8.69 0.86
N ILE A 258 -30.37 8.13 0.64
CA ILE A 258 -30.01 6.81 1.18
C ILE A 258 -29.75 6.95 2.67
N GLU A 259 -30.50 6.25 3.50
CA GLU A 259 -30.34 6.25 4.96
C GLU A 259 -29.61 4.98 5.44
N ASP A 260 -29.10 5.03 6.67
CA ASP A 260 -28.57 3.91 7.46
C ASP A 260 -27.75 2.87 6.68
N VAL A 261 -26.50 3.20 6.36
CA VAL A 261 -25.55 2.31 5.68
C VAL A 261 -24.36 2.04 6.58
N TYR A 262 -23.94 0.78 6.65
CA TYR A 262 -22.72 0.38 7.35
C TYR A 262 -21.93 -0.63 6.52
N TYR A 263 -20.65 -0.34 6.31
CA TYR A 263 -19.73 -1.22 5.61
C TYR A 263 -18.39 -1.30 6.34
N LYS A 264 -18.00 -2.50 6.73
CA LYS A 264 -16.70 -2.80 7.32
C LYS A 264 -15.80 -3.48 6.31
N VAL A 265 -14.61 -2.94 6.13
CA VAL A 265 -13.56 -3.50 5.28
C VAL A 265 -13.08 -4.81 5.90
N ASN A 266 -12.94 -5.83 5.06
CA ASN A 266 -12.29 -7.07 5.46
C ASN A 266 -10.82 -7.07 5.00
N PHE A 267 -9.92 -6.99 5.99
CA PHE A 267 -8.46 -6.95 5.82
C PHE A 267 -7.83 -8.33 5.61
N ASN A 268 -8.55 -9.42 5.90
CA ASN A 268 -8.02 -10.79 5.82
C ASN A 268 -8.09 -11.39 4.41
N HIS A 269 -8.58 -10.63 3.41
CA HIS A 269 -8.74 -11.13 2.06
C HIS A 269 -7.41 -11.07 1.27
N LYS A 270 -6.69 -12.20 1.22
CA LYS A 270 -5.57 -12.46 0.31
C LYS A 270 -5.86 -13.72 -0.51
N TYR A 271 -5.70 -13.62 -1.83
CA TYR A 271 -5.84 -14.65 -2.87
C TYR A 271 -7.12 -15.54 -2.84
N GLY A 272 -8.09 -15.24 -3.72
CA GLY A 272 -9.20 -16.16 -4.02
C GLY A 272 -10.53 -15.87 -3.32
N ASP A 273 -10.69 -14.67 -2.76
CA ASP A 273 -11.87 -14.23 -2.02
C ASP A 273 -13.07 -13.80 -2.88
N PHE A 274 -13.02 -14.02 -4.19
CA PHE A 274 -14.16 -13.77 -5.07
C PHE A 274 -14.95 -15.06 -5.24
N VAL A 275 -16.18 -15.07 -4.73
CA VAL A 275 -17.00 -16.28 -4.74
C VAL A 275 -17.75 -16.39 -6.08
N CYS A 276 -17.23 -17.24 -6.95
CA CYS A 276 -17.88 -17.65 -8.19
C CYS A 276 -18.50 -19.04 -8.01
N GLU A 277 -19.70 -19.11 -7.39
CA GLU A 277 -20.33 -20.39 -7.08
C GLU A 277 -20.63 -21.23 -8.33
N LYS A 278 -20.41 -22.55 -8.23
CA LYS A 278 -20.74 -23.50 -9.31
C LYS A 278 -22.17 -23.35 -9.80
N ASN A 279 -23.15 -23.19 -8.90
CA ASN A 279 -24.54 -23.00 -9.29
C ASN A 279 -24.71 -21.75 -10.14
N LYS A 280 -24.04 -20.65 -9.77
CA LYS A 280 -24.15 -19.39 -10.49
C LYS A 280 -23.46 -19.42 -11.85
N VAL A 281 -22.28 -20.02 -11.94
CA VAL A 281 -21.55 -20.09 -13.21
C VAL A 281 -22.12 -21.19 -14.11
N LYS A 282 -22.24 -22.42 -13.61
CA LYS A 282 -22.65 -23.59 -14.40
C LYS A 282 -24.16 -23.65 -14.68
N ASN A 283 -24.99 -23.37 -13.67
CA ASN A 283 -26.45 -23.60 -13.76
C ASN A 283 -27.24 -22.34 -14.15
N TYR A 284 -26.60 -21.16 -14.11
CA TYR A 284 -27.17 -19.89 -14.54
C TYR A 284 -26.44 -19.27 -15.75
N LEU A 285 -25.16 -18.87 -15.62
CA LEU A 285 -24.45 -18.16 -16.70
C LEU A 285 -24.21 -19.00 -17.96
N LEU A 286 -23.95 -20.29 -17.79
CA LEU A 286 -23.62 -21.23 -18.87
C LEU A 286 -24.75 -22.23 -19.16
N ASN A 287 -25.97 -21.95 -18.70
CA ASN A 287 -27.13 -22.81 -18.91
C ASN A 287 -28.07 -22.21 -19.98
N LEU A 288 -28.13 -22.87 -21.15
CA LEU A 288 -28.99 -22.45 -22.27
C LEU A 288 -30.48 -22.52 -21.93
N ASP A 289 -30.87 -23.45 -21.04
CA ASP A 289 -32.26 -23.71 -20.68
C ASP A 289 -32.76 -22.81 -19.53
N HIS A 290 -31.90 -21.95 -18.99
CA HIS A 290 -32.30 -21.04 -17.91
C HIS A 290 -33.11 -19.86 -18.46
N SER A 291 -34.28 -19.57 -17.90
CA SER A 291 -35.16 -18.46 -18.29
C SER A 291 -34.42 -17.13 -18.47
N ASP A 292 -33.69 -16.70 -17.43
CA ASP A 292 -32.96 -15.41 -17.44
C ASP A 292 -31.48 -15.52 -17.85
N GLY A 293 -30.94 -16.74 -17.88
CA GLY A 293 -29.52 -17.04 -18.10
C GLY A 293 -29.19 -17.45 -19.53
N GLY A 294 -30.17 -17.96 -20.28
CA GLY A 294 -29.97 -18.56 -21.59
C GLY A 294 -29.34 -17.64 -22.62
N SER A 295 -29.69 -16.34 -22.62
CA SER A 295 -29.07 -15.35 -23.51
C SER A 295 -27.59 -15.11 -23.20
N LYS A 296 -27.19 -15.17 -21.93
CA LYS A 296 -25.79 -15.08 -21.48
C LYS A 296 -25.02 -16.34 -21.88
N ALA A 297 -25.63 -17.50 -21.69
CA ALA A 297 -25.05 -18.78 -22.09
C ALA A 297 -24.79 -18.84 -23.61
N LYS A 298 -25.73 -18.38 -24.43
CA LYS A 298 -25.55 -18.27 -25.89
C LYS A 298 -24.33 -17.43 -26.25
N PHE A 299 -24.13 -16.30 -25.58
CA PHE A 299 -22.95 -15.46 -25.80
C PHE A 299 -21.64 -16.19 -25.44
N PHE A 300 -21.52 -16.75 -24.23
CA PHE A 300 -20.29 -17.43 -23.80
C PHE A 300 -19.94 -18.62 -24.71
N ILE A 301 -20.94 -19.38 -25.13
CA ILE A 301 -20.76 -20.53 -26.02
C ILE A 301 -20.38 -20.09 -27.43
N ASN A 302 -21.16 -19.20 -28.04
CA ASN A 302 -20.99 -18.87 -29.47
C ASN A 302 -19.81 -17.93 -29.71
N THR A 303 -19.55 -17.01 -28.79
CA THR A 303 -18.48 -16.00 -28.94
C THR A 303 -17.16 -16.48 -28.38
N LEU A 304 -17.16 -17.09 -27.20
CA LEU A 304 -15.94 -17.47 -26.48
C LEU A 304 -15.67 -18.97 -26.46
N GLY A 305 -16.57 -19.80 -26.99
CA GLY A 305 -16.41 -21.25 -26.97
C GLY A 305 -16.43 -21.86 -25.56
N ILE A 306 -16.88 -21.11 -24.55
CA ILE A 306 -16.92 -21.54 -23.16
C ILE A 306 -18.24 -22.28 -22.94
N LYS A 307 -18.16 -23.59 -22.71
CA LYS A 307 -19.32 -24.47 -22.53
C LYS A 307 -19.65 -24.64 -21.05
N ARG A 308 -20.79 -25.27 -20.75
CA ARG A 308 -21.25 -25.55 -19.38
C ARG A 308 -20.22 -26.31 -18.53
N GLU A 309 -19.40 -27.13 -19.16
CA GLU A 309 -18.35 -27.93 -18.54
C GLU A 309 -17.13 -27.08 -18.16
N ASP A 310 -16.92 -25.94 -18.83
CA ASP A 310 -15.85 -24.97 -18.59
C ASP A 310 -16.15 -24.02 -17.43
N TRP A 311 -17.14 -24.30 -16.58
CA TRP A 311 -17.53 -23.38 -15.51
C TRP A 311 -16.38 -22.99 -14.58
N ARG A 312 -15.41 -23.89 -14.32
CA ARG A 312 -14.19 -23.58 -13.55
C ARG A 312 -13.28 -22.61 -14.27
N TYR A 313 -13.15 -22.75 -15.60
CA TYR A 313 -12.35 -21.85 -16.43
C TYR A 313 -12.89 -20.44 -16.43
N LEU A 314 -14.22 -20.30 -16.55
CA LEU A 314 -14.86 -18.99 -16.44
C LEU A 314 -14.75 -18.42 -15.02
N ALA A 315 -14.95 -19.25 -13.98
CA ALA A 315 -14.83 -18.81 -12.59
C ALA A 315 -13.40 -18.33 -12.24
N ASP A 316 -12.36 -19.04 -12.70
CA ASP A 316 -10.96 -18.65 -12.49
C ASP A 316 -10.65 -17.32 -13.17
N GLN A 317 -11.03 -17.14 -14.44
CA GLN A 317 -10.82 -15.88 -15.14
C GLN A 317 -11.56 -14.70 -14.50
N ILE A 318 -12.83 -14.89 -14.12
CA ILE A 318 -13.60 -13.85 -13.42
C ILE A 318 -12.92 -13.50 -12.08
N SER A 319 -12.68 -14.49 -11.22
CA SER A 319 -12.12 -14.24 -9.88
C SER A 319 -10.70 -13.67 -9.90
N GLY A 320 -9.87 -14.06 -10.87
CA GLY A 320 -8.53 -13.52 -11.02
C GLY A 320 -8.51 -12.08 -11.52
N ALA A 321 -9.29 -11.75 -12.54
CA ALA A 321 -9.36 -10.39 -13.08
C ALA A 321 -9.90 -9.37 -12.06
N MET A 322 -10.73 -9.82 -11.12
CA MET A 322 -11.27 -8.95 -10.06
C MET A 322 -10.23 -8.42 -9.08
N LYS A 323 -9.03 -9.02 -8.99
CA LYS A 323 -7.98 -8.51 -8.09
C LYS A 323 -7.58 -7.08 -8.44
N THR A 324 -7.47 -6.79 -9.73
CA THR A 324 -6.99 -5.51 -10.24
C THR A 324 -8.11 -4.64 -10.80
N ALA A 325 -9.23 -5.23 -11.22
CA ALA A 325 -10.38 -4.49 -11.73
C ALA A 325 -10.82 -3.34 -10.79
N SER A 326 -11.24 -2.24 -11.41
CA SER A 326 -11.88 -1.12 -10.73
C SER A 326 -13.35 -1.42 -10.47
N ILE A 327 -13.91 -0.77 -9.45
CA ILE A 327 -15.34 -0.80 -9.17
C ILE A 327 -16.05 -0.04 -10.29
N PHE A 328 -17.17 -0.58 -10.76
CA PHE A 328 -17.95 -0.01 -11.84
C PHE A 328 -19.43 0.04 -11.45
N ARG A 329 -20.11 1.19 -11.58
CA ARG A 329 -21.56 1.32 -11.33
C ARG A 329 -21.98 0.77 -9.94
N LEU A 330 -21.40 1.31 -8.86
CA LEU A 330 -21.82 0.97 -7.50
C LEU A 330 -23.26 1.42 -7.24
N LYS A 331 -24.01 0.59 -6.50
CA LYS A 331 -25.38 0.85 -6.06
C LYS A 331 -25.61 0.25 -4.67
N HIS A 332 -26.48 0.87 -3.90
CA HIS A 332 -27.00 0.31 -2.66
C HIS A 332 -28.46 -0.10 -2.83
N ASN A 333 -28.86 -1.26 -2.29
CA ASN A 333 -30.26 -1.68 -2.21
C ASN A 333 -30.53 -2.48 -0.94
N ASN A 334 -31.77 -2.95 -0.76
CA ASN A 334 -32.20 -3.72 0.42
C ASN A 334 -31.41 -5.04 0.64
N HIS A 335 -30.62 -5.48 -0.33
CA HIS A 335 -29.80 -6.69 -0.25
C HIS A 335 -28.32 -6.39 0.02
N GLY A 336 -27.95 -5.12 0.19
CA GLY A 336 -26.59 -4.67 0.46
C GLY A 336 -25.98 -3.87 -0.69
N ILE A 337 -24.65 -3.86 -0.75
CA ILE A 337 -23.90 -3.10 -1.75
C ILE A 337 -23.73 -3.97 -2.98
N ASN A 338 -24.12 -3.44 -4.13
CA ASN A 338 -23.87 -4.07 -5.42
C ASN A 338 -22.91 -3.20 -6.22
N HIS A 339 -22.01 -3.82 -6.93
CA HIS A 339 -21.20 -3.12 -7.91
C HIS A 339 -20.95 -4.02 -9.10
N GLY A 340 -20.64 -3.41 -10.23
CA GLY A 340 -20.06 -4.10 -11.36
C GLY A 340 -18.54 -4.02 -11.37
N ALA A 341 -17.96 -4.73 -12.33
CA ALA A 341 -16.57 -4.57 -12.76
C ALA A 341 -16.48 -4.95 -14.24
N LEU A 342 -15.63 -4.24 -14.98
CA LEU A 342 -15.31 -4.57 -16.37
C LEU A 342 -14.04 -5.42 -16.36
N ILE A 343 -14.08 -6.55 -17.05
CA ILE A 343 -12.96 -7.49 -17.13
C ILE A 343 -12.83 -8.04 -18.56
N GLU A 344 -11.61 -8.34 -18.99
CA GLU A 344 -11.38 -9.11 -20.22
C GLU A 344 -11.39 -10.61 -19.90
N ILE A 345 -12.09 -11.39 -20.73
CA ILE A 345 -12.09 -12.85 -20.69
C ILE A 345 -11.57 -13.39 -22.00
N ILE A 346 -10.73 -14.41 -21.92
CA ILE A 346 -10.24 -15.19 -23.05
C ILE A 346 -11.07 -16.48 -23.16
N GLY A 347 -11.61 -16.72 -24.35
CA GLY A 347 -12.39 -17.90 -24.66
C GLY A 347 -11.53 -19.14 -24.89
N ARG A 348 -12.15 -20.32 -24.80
CA ARG A 348 -11.52 -21.60 -25.21
C ARG A 348 -11.20 -21.65 -26.71
N ASN A 349 -11.76 -20.72 -27.48
CA ASN A 349 -11.47 -20.49 -28.89
C ASN A 349 -10.45 -19.35 -29.13
N ASN A 350 -9.75 -18.90 -28.10
CA ASN A 350 -8.79 -17.78 -28.10
C ASN A 350 -9.37 -16.41 -28.47
N ARG A 351 -10.68 -16.28 -28.62
CA ARG A 351 -11.32 -14.96 -28.79
C ARG A 351 -11.39 -14.25 -27.44
N ARG A 352 -11.35 -12.93 -27.48
CA ARG A 352 -11.45 -12.09 -26.29
C ARG A 352 -12.78 -11.33 -26.29
N ALA A 353 -13.32 -11.09 -25.10
CA ALA A 353 -14.44 -10.19 -24.94
C ALA A 353 -14.39 -9.48 -23.60
N ILE A 354 -14.87 -8.23 -23.60
CA ILE A 354 -15.05 -7.45 -22.39
C ILE A 354 -16.39 -7.82 -21.77
N ILE A 355 -16.35 -8.19 -20.50
CA ILE A 355 -17.49 -8.65 -19.73
C ILE A 355 -17.75 -7.67 -18.61
N GLN A 356 -18.99 -7.22 -18.49
CA GLN A 356 -19.46 -6.59 -17.28
C GLN A 356 -19.92 -7.69 -16.32
N THR A 357 -19.26 -7.75 -15.17
CA THR A 357 -19.69 -8.58 -14.04
C THR A 357 -20.54 -7.75 -13.08
N GLY A 358 -21.42 -8.41 -12.34
CA GLY A 358 -22.16 -7.82 -11.22
C GLY A 358 -21.90 -8.62 -9.96
N TRP A 359 -21.66 -7.91 -8.86
CA TRP A 359 -21.23 -8.45 -7.58
C TRP A 359 -22.10 -7.91 -6.46
N MET A 360 -22.31 -8.76 -5.45
CA MET A 360 -22.94 -8.39 -4.19
C MET A 360 -21.90 -8.48 -3.08
N VAL A 361 -21.81 -7.43 -2.28
CA VAL A 361 -20.87 -7.30 -1.17
C VAL A 361 -21.65 -7.00 0.10
N ASN A 362 -21.50 -7.88 1.08
CA ASN A 362 -22.00 -7.69 2.43
C ASN A 362 -20.85 -7.30 3.35
N SER A 363 -21.14 -6.54 4.40
CA SER A 363 -20.15 -6.13 5.40
C SER A 363 -19.39 -7.35 5.95
N GLY A 364 -18.06 -7.30 5.94
CA GLY A 364 -17.19 -8.38 6.41
C GLY A 364 -17.14 -9.65 5.54
N SER A 365 -17.92 -9.74 4.45
CA SER A 365 -18.01 -10.95 3.62
C SER A 365 -17.31 -10.80 2.28
N ALA A 366 -16.86 -11.94 1.74
CA ALA A 366 -16.32 -12.05 0.39
C ALA A 366 -17.34 -11.61 -0.69
N PRO A 367 -16.93 -10.83 -1.72
CA PRO A 367 -17.79 -10.49 -2.85
C PRO A 367 -18.31 -11.73 -3.58
N ARG A 368 -19.60 -11.76 -3.87
CA ARG A 368 -20.25 -12.89 -4.57
C ARG A 368 -20.72 -12.48 -5.95
N LEU A 369 -20.44 -13.33 -6.94
CA LEU A 369 -20.86 -13.09 -8.32
C LEU A 369 -22.40 -13.19 -8.43
N VAL A 370 -23.02 -12.16 -8.98
CA VAL A 370 -24.46 -12.08 -9.25
C VAL A 370 -24.77 -12.28 -10.73
N THR A 371 -23.93 -11.79 -11.64
CA THR A 371 -24.14 -11.95 -13.08
C THR A 371 -22.88 -11.61 -13.87
N ALA A 372 -22.84 -12.00 -15.14
CA ALA A 372 -21.82 -11.63 -16.10
C ALA A 372 -22.43 -11.59 -17.50
N TYR A 373 -22.16 -10.54 -18.28
CA TYR A 373 -22.70 -10.38 -19.63
C TYR A 373 -21.78 -9.48 -20.49
N PRO A 374 -21.85 -9.56 -21.83
CA PRO A 374 -20.98 -8.76 -22.69
C PRO A 374 -21.18 -7.26 -22.49
N TYR A 375 -20.07 -6.54 -22.38
CA TYR A 375 -20.04 -5.08 -22.45
C TYR A 375 -19.78 -4.64 -23.90
N LYS A 376 -20.48 -3.61 -24.36
CA LYS A 376 -20.49 -3.21 -25.78
C LYS A 376 -20.13 -1.74 -26.03
N GLU A 377 -20.03 -0.94 -24.99
CA GLU A 377 -19.66 0.47 -25.16
C GLU A 377 -18.13 0.56 -25.39
N PRO A 378 -17.66 1.56 -26.15
CA PRO A 378 -16.22 1.81 -26.32
C PRO A 378 -15.54 2.02 -24.97
N LEU A 379 -14.31 1.51 -24.83
CA LEU A 379 -13.48 1.66 -23.63
C LEU A 379 -12.06 2.02 -24.03
N ASP A 380 -11.47 2.90 -23.24
CA ASP A 380 -10.04 3.16 -23.22
C ASP A 380 -9.47 2.65 -21.89
N ILE A 381 -9.47 1.32 -21.73
CA ILE A 381 -9.01 0.63 -20.52
C ILE A 381 -8.09 -0.51 -20.94
N GLN A 382 -6.91 -0.55 -20.34
CA GLN A 382 -6.02 -1.71 -20.44
C GLN A 382 -6.36 -2.71 -19.34
N PHE A 383 -6.53 -3.98 -19.72
CA PHE A 383 -6.79 -5.08 -18.79
C PHE A 383 -5.53 -5.90 -18.57
N ASP A 384 -5.36 -6.41 -17.36
CA ASP A 384 -4.35 -7.42 -17.08
C ASP A 384 -4.67 -8.73 -17.80
N ALA A 385 -3.63 -9.54 -18.04
CA ALA A 385 -3.79 -10.84 -18.66
C ALA A 385 -4.73 -11.73 -17.83
N ALA A 386 -5.81 -12.21 -18.46
CA ALA A 386 -6.72 -13.13 -17.81
C ALA A 386 -5.99 -14.42 -17.41
N PRO A 387 -6.15 -14.91 -16.17
CA PRO A 387 -5.44 -16.09 -15.71
C PRO A 387 -5.82 -17.30 -16.55
N GLN A 388 -4.85 -18.16 -16.79
CA GLN A 388 -5.05 -19.43 -17.49
C GLN A 388 -4.73 -20.58 -16.52
N ASN A 389 -5.36 -20.62 -15.35
CA ASN A 389 -4.99 -21.60 -14.33
C ASN A 389 -5.66 -22.96 -14.52
N ILE A 390 -6.73 -23.05 -15.32
CA ILE A 390 -7.49 -24.28 -15.50
C ILE A 390 -6.95 -25.12 -16.66
N SER A 391 -6.61 -26.37 -16.34
CA SER A 391 -6.17 -27.37 -17.31
C SER A 391 -7.22 -27.61 -18.40
N PRO A 392 -6.81 -27.78 -19.68
CA PRO A 392 -7.73 -28.13 -20.75
C PRO A 392 -8.50 -29.43 -20.48
N ILE A 393 -9.80 -29.45 -20.80
CA ILE A 393 -10.69 -30.60 -20.57
C ILE A 393 -10.20 -31.88 -21.29
N GLY A 394 -9.47 -31.73 -22.40
CA GLY A 394 -8.95 -32.86 -23.18
C GLY A 394 -7.78 -33.62 -22.54
N LEU A 395 -7.04 -33.01 -21.61
CA LEU A 395 -5.90 -33.66 -20.97
C LEU A 395 -6.37 -34.67 -19.91
N LYS A 396 -5.73 -35.85 -19.88
CA LYS A 396 -6.03 -36.92 -18.93
C LYS A 396 -4.73 -37.52 -18.36
N GLY A 397 -4.86 -38.24 -17.24
CA GLY A 397 -3.75 -38.97 -16.61
C GLY A 397 -2.54 -38.07 -16.31
N ASN A 398 -1.34 -38.58 -16.57
CA ASN A 398 -0.09 -37.88 -16.28
C ASN A 398 0.05 -36.55 -17.03
N ALA A 399 -0.43 -36.45 -18.27
CA ALA A 399 -0.39 -35.20 -19.03
C ALA A 399 -1.19 -34.09 -18.36
N ARG A 400 -2.36 -34.43 -17.79
CA ARG A 400 -3.17 -33.48 -17.00
C ARG A 400 -2.45 -33.04 -15.73
N TRP A 401 -1.84 -33.97 -14.99
CA TRP A 401 -1.14 -33.65 -13.75
C TRP A 401 0.09 -32.78 -13.99
N SER A 402 0.83 -33.04 -15.06
CA SER A 402 1.96 -32.22 -15.50
C SER A 402 1.53 -30.80 -15.85
N ASP A 403 0.46 -30.64 -16.64
CA ASP A 403 -0.07 -29.31 -17.01
C ASP A 403 -0.58 -28.53 -15.78
N ILE A 404 -1.30 -29.18 -14.87
CA ILE A 404 -1.73 -28.54 -13.61
C ILE A 404 -0.52 -28.13 -12.78
N TYR A 405 0.49 -28.99 -12.62
CA TYR A 405 1.69 -28.67 -11.87
C TYR A 405 2.40 -27.44 -12.43
N GLN A 406 2.58 -27.38 -13.75
CA GLN A 406 3.21 -26.24 -14.40
C GLN A 406 2.44 -24.94 -14.13
N ARG A 407 1.10 -24.96 -14.24
CA ARG A 407 0.26 -23.79 -13.94
C ARG A 407 0.33 -23.40 -12.47
N THR A 408 0.31 -24.36 -11.55
CA THR A 408 0.43 -24.08 -10.10
C THR A 408 1.79 -23.49 -9.76
N ASN A 409 2.87 -23.97 -10.39
CA ASN A 409 4.24 -23.50 -10.18
C ASN A 409 4.40 -22.07 -10.70
N VAL A 410 3.98 -21.80 -11.94
CA VAL A 410 4.01 -20.45 -12.53
C VAL A 410 3.20 -19.46 -11.70
N ALA A 411 1.98 -19.83 -11.27
CA ALA A 411 1.18 -18.97 -10.41
C ALA A 411 1.84 -18.71 -9.05
N GLY A 412 2.50 -19.72 -8.48
CA GLY A 412 3.27 -19.58 -7.25
C GLY A 412 4.48 -18.65 -7.40
N GLU A 413 5.26 -18.83 -8.48
CA GLU A 413 6.42 -18.00 -8.78
C GLU A 413 6.04 -16.54 -8.95
N LEU A 414 5.03 -16.25 -9.76
CA LEU A 414 4.52 -14.89 -9.95
C LEU A 414 4.07 -14.27 -8.61
N ALA A 415 3.32 -15.00 -7.80
CA ALA A 415 2.85 -14.50 -6.50
C ALA A 415 3.98 -14.23 -5.51
N ALA A 416 5.05 -15.05 -5.50
CA ALA A 416 6.22 -14.79 -4.68
C ALA A 416 7.00 -13.56 -5.15
N GLN A 417 7.13 -13.37 -6.46
CA GLN A 417 7.84 -12.25 -7.06
C GLN A 417 7.13 -10.91 -6.84
N GLU A 418 5.80 -10.90 -6.88
CA GLU A 418 4.97 -9.72 -6.58
C GLU A 418 4.92 -9.39 -5.07
N CYS A 419 5.35 -10.31 -4.21
CA CYS A 419 5.28 -10.13 -2.76
C CYS A 419 6.40 -9.24 -2.26
N ILE A 420 6.06 -8.07 -1.71
CA ILE A 420 7.00 -7.22 -0.96
C ILE A 420 7.00 -7.66 0.51
N PRO A 421 8.09 -8.27 1.02
CA PRO A 421 8.16 -8.71 2.41
C PRO A 421 8.05 -7.52 3.37
N THR A 422 7.46 -7.76 4.53
CA THR A 422 7.55 -6.83 5.64
C THR A 422 8.98 -6.86 6.19
N PRO A 423 9.72 -5.72 6.24
CA PRO A 423 11.10 -5.72 6.73
C PRO A 423 11.21 -6.27 8.15
N MET A 424 12.30 -6.98 8.43
CA MET A 424 12.70 -7.37 9.78
C MET A 424 13.66 -6.33 10.33
N THR A 425 13.57 -6.08 11.63
CA THR A 425 14.49 -5.18 12.34
C THR A 425 15.04 -5.94 13.53
N LEU A 426 16.35 -5.89 13.69
CA LEU A 426 17.08 -6.43 14.83
C LEU A 426 17.83 -5.26 15.47
N ALA A 427 17.93 -5.25 16.80
CA ALA A 427 18.72 -4.22 17.47
C ALA A 427 20.16 -4.25 16.92
N GLU A 428 20.73 -3.09 16.64
CA GLU A 428 22.10 -2.91 16.12
C GLU A 428 22.34 -3.33 14.65
N TYR A 429 21.30 -3.78 13.93
CA TYR A 429 21.41 -4.10 12.49
C TYR A 429 20.50 -3.22 11.65
N SER A 430 20.99 -2.78 10.49
CA SER A 430 20.18 -2.10 9.48
C SER A 430 18.94 -2.93 9.12
N PRO A 431 17.82 -2.29 8.74
CA PRO A 431 16.61 -3.00 8.35
C PRO A 431 16.85 -4.07 7.29
N ILE A 432 16.36 -5.29 7.54
CA ILE A 432 16.48 -6.43 6.63
C ILE A 432 15.18 -6.50 5.81
N PHE A 433 15.22 -5.97 4.58
CA PHE A 433 14.04 -5.89 3.71
C PHE A 433 13.55 -7.23 3.17
N ASP A 434 14.33 -8.30 3.35
CA ASP A 434 13.87 -9.67 3.12
C ASP A 434 12.76 -10.12 4.04
N GLY A 435 12.63 -9.50 5.22
CA GLY A 435 11.70 -9.94 6.23
C GLY A 435 12.13 -11.23 6.94
N ALA A 436 11.20 -11.84 7.67
CA ALA A 436 11.49 -12.96 8.55
C ALA A 436 11.70 -14.28 7.78
N CYS A 437 12.68 -15.07 8.21
CA CYS A 437 12.93 -16.41 7.67
C CYS A 437 11.82 -17.40 8.03
N GLY A 438 11.52 -18.32 7.13
CA GLY A 438 10.57 -19.39 7.38
C GLY A 438 10.34 -20.30 6.19
N PHE A 439 9.31 -21.13 6.31
CA PHE A 439 8.92 -22.13 5.33
C PHE A 439 7.43 -22.00 5.01
N ALA A 440 7.07 -22.36 3.79
CA ALA A 440 5.69 -22.64 3.43
C ALA A 440 5.64 -23.87 2.51
N TRP A 441 4.50 -24.54 2.50
CA TRP A 441 4.30 -25.74 1.70
C TRP A 441 2.81 -25.98 1.42
N VAL A 442 2.56 -26.82 0.42
CA VAL A 442 1.23 -27.28 0.02
C VAL A 442 1.14 -28.78 0.23
N THR A 443 0.22 -29.22 1.08
CA THR A 443 -0.08 -30.64 1.30
C THR A 443 -1.21 -31.08 0.38
N VAL A 444 -0.96 -32.06 -0.48
CA VAL A 444 -1.99 -32.74 -1.29
C VAL A 444 -2.34 -34.08 -0.62
N PRO A 445 -3.63 -34.36 -0.32
CA PRO A 445 -4.02 -35.56 0.40
C PRO A 445 -3.89 -36.83 -0.45
N ASP A 446 -3.76 -37.98 0.23
CA ASP A 446 -3.74 -39.34 -0.35
C ASP A 446 -2.69 -39.57 -1.46
N ALA A 447 -1.42 -39.73 -1.07
CA ALA A 447 -0.27 -39.98 -1.95
C ALA A 447 -0.31 -41.29 -2.77
N ARG A 448 -1.41 -42.05 -2.73
CA ARG A 448 -1.60 -43.30 -3.48
C ARG A 448 -2.33 -43.10 -4.81
N LYS A 449 -2.92 -41.92 -5.06
CA LYS A 449 -3.71 -41.65 -6.26
C LYS A 449 -3.60 -40.20 -6.74
N GLY A 450 -4.08 -39.95 -7.95
CA GLY A 450 -4.25 -38.61 -8.53
C GLY A 450 -2.97 -37.77 -8.55
N MET A 451 -3.13 -36.47 -8.30
CA MET A 451 -2.03 -35.50 -8.28
C MET A 451 -0.95 -35.86 -7.26
N ALA A 452 -1.31 -36.29 -6.05
CA ALA A 452 -0.34 -36.59 -5.00
C ALA A 452 0.56 -37.78 -5.36
N ARG A 453 0.01 -38.83 -6.00
CA ARG A 453 0.83 -39.92 -6.54
C ARG A 453 1.73 -39.46 -7.67
N TRP A 454 1.21 -38.64 -8.59
CA TRP A 454 2.02 -38.12 -9.68
C TRP A 454 3.20 -37.27 -9.16
N LEU A 455 2.98 -36.40 -8.18
CA LEU A 455 4.04 -35.62 -7.52
C LEU A 455 5.12 -36.53 -6.91
N LYS A 456 4.68 -37.58 -6.20
CA LYS A 456 5.58 -38.60 -5.64
C LYS A 456 6.39 -39.32 -6.72
N ASP A 457 5.73 -39.82 -7.76
CA ASP A 457 6.36 -40.60 -8.83
C ASP A 457 7.36 -39.75 -9.65
N ASN A 458 7.25 -38.41 -9.59
CA ASN A 458 8.18 -37.46 -10.23
C ASN A 458 9.18 -36.82 -9.24
N ASN A 459 9.26 -37.29 -7.98
CA ASN A 459 10.14 -36.75 -6.93
C ASN A 459 9.95 -35.25 -6.65
N ILE A 460 8.71 -34.74 -6.75
CA ILE A 460 8.38 -33.34 -6.48
C ILE A 460 7.80 -33.24 -5.07
N GLY A 461 8.64 -32.91 -4.09
CA GLY A 461 8.24 -32.80 -2.69
C GLY A 461 8.55 -34.06 -1.86
N HIS A 462 7.88 -34.21 -0.72
CA HIS A 462 8.16 -35.30 0.23
C HIS A 462 6.91 -35.76 0.99
N ARG A 463 7.02 -36.89 1.70
CA ARG A 463 5.91 -37.44 2.49
C ARG A 463 5.60 -36.55 3.69
N ASN A 464 4.35 -36.13 3.84
CA ASN A 464 3.88 -35.43 5.03
C ASN A 464 3.94 -36.34 6.27
N TYR A 465 4.32 -35.78 7.42
CA TYR A 465 4.43 -36.52 8.69
C TYR A 465 3.14 -37.25 9.10
N LYS A 466 1.97 -36.64 8.88
CA LYS A 466 0.67 -37.25 9.19
C LYS A 466 0.14 -38.06 7.99
N SER A 467 -0.18 -37.37 6.90
CA SER A 467 -0.72 -37.99 5.68
C SER A 467 -0.69 -37.03 4.49
N GLY A 468 -0.56 -37.58 3.28
CA GLY A 468 -0.45 -36.81 2.05
C GLY A 468 0.98 -36.60 1.58
N TRP A 469 1.14 -35.65 0.65
CA TRP A 469 2.40 -35.31 0.01
C TRP A 469 2.60 -33.79 0.07
N ASP A 470 3.73 -33.35 0.63
CA ASP A 470 4.08 -31.95 0.81
C ASP A 470 4.95 -31.47 -0.35
N VAL A 471 4.52 -30.37 -0.98
CA VAL A 471 5.29 -29.63 -1.97
C VAL A 471 5.82 -28.37 -1.29
N PRO A 472 7.13 -28.25 -1.03
CA PRO A 472 7.71 -27.05 -0.44
C PRO A 472 7.60 -25.86 -1.40
N ALA A 473 7.37 -24.67 -0.85
CA ALA A 473 7.41 -23.42 -1.58
C ALA A 473 8.86 -22.93 -1.68
N ASN A 474 9.49 -23.24 -2.81
CA ASN A 474 10.86 -22.84 -3.12
C ASN A 474 10.86 -21.97 -4.39
N PRO A 475 10.34 -20.73 -4.33
CA PRO A 475 10.36 -19.83 -5.47
C PRO A 475 11.80 -19.59 -5.97
N ILE A 476 11.96 -19.48 -7.29
CA ILE A 476 13.26 -19.24 -7.93
C ILE A 476 13.51 -17.72 -7.98
N PRO A 477 14.66 -17.23 -7.52
CA PRO A 477 15.04 -15.82 -7.68
C PRO A 477 15.27 -15.49 -9.16
N ILE A 478 14.77 -14.34 -9.63
CA ILE A 478 14.88 -13.92 -11.05
C ILE A 478 16.11 -13.06 -11.33
N HIS A 479 16.80 -12.57 -10.30
CA HIS A 479 17.98 -11.73 -10.39
C HIS A 479 19.13 -12.27 -9.54
N GLU A 480 20.38 -12.10 -9.99
CA GLU A 480 21.57 -12.49 -9.21
C GLU A 480 21.66 -11.75 -7.85
N ASN A 481 20.95 -10.62 -7.72
CA ASN A 481 20.80 -9.85 -6.48
C ASN A 481 19.44 -10.10 -5.77
N THR A 482 18.60 -11.01 -6.28
CA THR A 482 17.42 -11.44 -5.52
C THR A 482 17.87 -12.50 -4.52
N TRP A 483 18.12 -12.01 -3.31
CA TRP A 483 17.79 -12.60 -2.02
C TRP A 483 17.68 -14.14 -2.01
N ASP A 484 18.52 -14.81 -1.22
CA ASP A 484 18.25 -16.17 -0.79
C ASP A 484 16.83 -16.16 -0.17
N MET A 485 15.83 -16.65 -0.91
CA MET A 485 14.40 -16.53 -0.57
C MET A 485 14.09 -17.42 0.65
N GLN A 486 14.65 -17.10 1.82
CA GLN A 486 14.34 -17.69 3.11
C GLN A 486 13.08 -17.05 3.70
N SER A 487 12.68 -15.89 3.19
CA SER A 487 11.55 -15.10 3.64
C SER A 487 10.22 -15.85 3.61
N ILE A 488 9.51 -15.82 4.75
CA ILE A 488 8.24 -16.54 4.91
C ILE A 488 7.11 -15.95 4.05
N GLU A 489 7.06 -14.63 3.87
CA GLU A 489 5.97 -13.95 3.15
C GLU A 489 5.90 -14.35 1.67
N PRO A 490 6.99 -14.25 0.87
CA PRO A 490 7.02 -14.74 -0.51
C PRO A 490 6.73 -16.25 -0.62
N LYS A 491 7.29 -17.08 0.27
CA LYS A 491 6.99 -18.52 0.28
C LYS A 491 5.51 -18.80 0.56
N LYS A 492 4.90 -18.06 1.48
CA LYS A 492 3.48 -18.16 1.77
C LYS A 492 2.64 -17.73 0.58
N ALA A 493 2.98 -16.62 -0.08
CA ALA A 493 2.31 -16.16 -1.30
C ALA A 493 2.39 -17.22 -2.42
N TYR A 494 3.57 -17.82 -2.62
CA TYR A 494 3.74 -18.97 -3.51
C TYR A 494 2.78 -20.11 -3.17
N ALA A 495 2.79 -20.57 -1.92
CA ALA A 495 2.01 -21.72 -1.49
C ALA A 495 0.50 -21.46 -1.59
N GLU A 496 0.06 -20.24 -1.29
CA GLU A 496 -1.33 -19.81 -1.41
C GLU A 496 -1.81 -19.81 -2.86
N ALA A 497 -1.02 -19.24 -3.79
CA ALA A 497 -1.33 -19.23 -5.21
C ALA A 497 -1.30 -20.64 -5.82
N PHE A 498 -0.28 -21.44 -5.48
CA PHE A 498 -0.17 -22.84 -5.89
C PHE A 498 -1.39 -23.64 -5.42
N GLY A 499 -1.75 -23.53 -4.13
CA GLY A 499 -2.90 -24.20 -3.56
C GLY A 499 -4.22 -23.74 -4.17
N LYS A 500 -4.36 -22.45 -4.52
CA LYS A 500 -5.54 -21.93 -5.22
C LYS A 500 -5.72 -22.62 -6.58
N VAL A 501 -4.68 -22.66 -7.41
CA VAL A 501 -4.75 -23.29 -8.74
C VAL A 501 -5.08 -24.79 -8.64
N LEU A 502 -4.59 -25.51 -7.64
CA LEU A 502 -5.00 -26.89 -7.38
C LEU A 502 -6.52 -26.99 -7.12
N ARG A 503 -7.04 -26.18 -6.20
CA ARG A 503 -8.47 -26.17 -5.83
C ARG A 503 -9.35 -25.79 -7.02
N ASP A 504 -8.91 -24.83 -7.82
CA ASP A 504 -9.60 -24.39 -9.04
C ASP A 504 -9.67 -25.54 -10.08
N ASN A 505 -8.67 -26.41 -10.12
CA ASN A 505 -8.66 -27.63 -10.93
C ASN A 505 -9.36 -28.83 -10.26
N GLY A 506 -10.00 -28.63 -9.11
CA GLY A 506 -10.73 -29.65 -8.35
C GLY A 506 -9.85 -30.62 -7.59
N ILE A 507 -8.65 -30.18 -7.18
CA ILE A 507 -7.72 -30.96 -6.35
C ILE A 507 -7.70 -30.32 -4.96
N ASP A 508 -8.10 -31.10 -3.95
CA ASP A 508 -8.04 -30.66 -2.56
C ASP A 508 -6.58 -30.51 -2.11
N CYS A 509 -6.31 -29.49 -1.30
CA CYS A 509 -5.00 -29.28 -0.70
C CYS A 509 -5.10 -28.42 0.56
N LYS A 510 -4.06 -28.44 1.38
CA LYS A 510 -3.88 -27.56 2.53
C LYS A 510 -2.60 -26.75 2.35
N VAL A 511 -2.68 -25.44 2.57
CA VAL A 511 -1.52 -24.55 2.61
C VAL A 511 -1.08 -24.41 4.07
N SER A 512 0.22 -24.40 4.32
CA SER A 512 0.78 -24.22 5.67
C SER A 512 2.10 -23.45 5.59
N SER A 513 2.42 -22.74 6.67
CA SER A 513 3.69 -22.03 6.82
C SER A 513 4.16 -22.06 8.27
N ARG A 514 5.46 -21.83 8.48
CA ARG A 514 6.11 -21.80 9.79
C ARG A 514 7.25 -20.79 9.75
N LEU A 515 7.34 -19.91 10.75
CA LEU A 515 8.57 -19.14 11.00
C LEU A 515 9.68 -20.09 11.44
N ASP A 516 10.91 -19.79 11.06
CA ASP A 516 12.07 -20.55 11.53
C ASP A 516 12.62 -20.01 12.84
#